data_AF-A0A6J8A400-F1
#
_entry.id   AF-A0A6J8A400-F1
#
_cell.length_a   1.000
_cell.length_b   1.000
_cell.length_c   1.000
_cell.angle_alpha   90.00
_cell.angle_beta   90.00
_cell.angle_gamma   90.00
#
_symmetry.space_group_name_H-M   'P 1'
#
loop_
_entity.id
_entity.type
_entity.pdbx_description
1 polymer ?
#
loop_
_entity_poly.entity_id
_entity_poly.type
_entity_poly.pdbx_seq_one_letter_code
_entity_poly.pdbx_strand_id
1 'polypeptide(L)'
;MVQVLRILKDQDEYMILYQKKTYNTVSSDMLLPNNCRNFLNVRDQKRKLVNYRSYQFITLSLQRLQNHECVVVTAGGFDDVNVDKALGSLGAGDGSIVECYHLNSNHEEGDTRVWLHAIQSKSQRIIIYSPDTDKFIVGLPFIDSIGDKTIYLQLKDSCFDHQFVDMRMFSLQMSNDMCLKGLSKSADCLQMVYIASGCDFVSFFHGYGKKTFFYVFRQNADFISSDLSICDDGNIQGLCAFFALFYVYIS
;
A
#
# COMPACT_ATOMS: atom_id res chain seq x y z
N MET A 1 -23.36 -2.20 -1.85
CA MET A 1 -24.72 -2.79 -1.82
C MET A 1 -25.08 -2.98 -0.36
N VAL A 2 -25.99 -2.16 0.17
CA VAL A 2 -26.42 -2.17 1.58
C VAL A 2 -27.61 -3.12 1.70
N GLN A 3 -27.61 -4.03 2.67
CA GLN A 3 -28.79 -4.76 3.09
C GLN A 3 -28.95 -4.69 4.62
N VAL A 4 -30.21 -4.58 5.00
CA VAL A 4 -30.77 -4.00 6.22
C VAL A 4 -30.73 -4.97 7.41
N LEU A 5 -30.42 -4.43 8.59
CA LEU A 5 -30.52 -5.03 9.92
C LEU A 5 -31.96 -5.50 10.24
N ARG A 6 -32.10 -6.70 10.83
CA ARG A 6 -33.24 -7.03 11.70
C ARG A 6 -32.71 -7.71 12.96
N ILE A 7 -32.61 -6.94 14.06
CA ILE A 7 -32.25 -7.46 15.38
C ILE A 7 -33.56 -7.75 16.12
N LEU A 8 -33.81 -9.02 16.42
CA LEU A 8 -34.75 -9.41 17.46
C LEU A 8 -33.96 -9.53 18.76
N LYS A 9 -34.34 -8.74 19.77
CA LYS A 9 -33.86 -8.86 21.14
C LYS A 9 -34.61 -10.01 21.79
N ASP A 10 -33.88 -10.98 22.31
CA ASP A 10 -34.25 -11.61 23.57
C ASP A 10 -32.99 -11.80 24.41
N GLN A 11 -33.13 -11.39 25.66
CA GLN A 11 -32.10 -11.43 26.69
C GLN A 11 -32.02 -12.87 27.22
N ASP A 12 -30.81 -13.41 27.33
CA ASP A 12 -30.44 -14.31 28.41
C ASP A 12 -28.91 -14.31 28.57
N GLU A 13 -28.47 -13.96 29.77
CA GLU A 13 -27.09 -14.01 30.23
C GLU A 13 -26.59 -15.45 30.22
N TYR A 14 -25.85 -15.82 29.18
CA TYR A 14 -24.94 -16.95 29.24
C TYR A 14 -23.50 -16.44 29.19
N MET A 15 -22.75 -16.75 30.26
CA MET A 15 -21.29 -16.80 30.26
C MET A 15 -20.82 -17.79 29.18
N ILE A 16 -20.78 -17.32 27.93
CA ILE A 16 -20.23 -18.08 26.81
C ILE A 16 -18.71 -18.03 26.98
N LEU A 17 -18.15 -19.15 27.46
CA LEU A 17 -16.81 -19.59 27.05
C LEU A 17 -16.81 -19.56 25.52
N TYR A 18 -16.38 -18.45 24.94
CA TYR A 18 -16.19 -18.31 23.50
C TYR A 18 -15.07 -19.28 23.12
N GLN A 19 -15.44 -20.55 22.86
CA GLN A 19 -14.59 -21.44 22.10
C GLN A 19 -14.35 -20.74 20.78
N LYS A 20 -13.14 -20.20 20.62
CA LYS A 20 -12.69 -19.52 19.43
C LYS A 20 -12.74 -20.56 18.31
N LYS A 21 -13.87 -20.62 17.59
CA LYS A 21 -14.06 -21.56 16.49
C LYS A 21 -13.02 -21.20 15.42
N THR A 22 -11.95 -21.96 15.37
CA THR A 22 -10.93 -21.86 14.35
C THR A 22 -11.38 -22.69 13.16
N TYR A 23 -11.31 -22.11 11.97
CA TYR A 23 -11.56 -22.84 10.73
C TYR A 23 -10.26 -23.47 10.26
N ASN A 24 -10.32 -24.73 9.83
CA ASN A 24 -9.16 -25.43 9.30
C ASN A 24 -8.81 -24.93 7.89
N THR A 25 -9.82 -24.61 7.09
CA THR A 25 -9.71 -24.14 5.71
C THR A 25 -10.70 -23.01 5.44
N VAL A 26 -10.44 -22.21 4.39
CA VAL A 26 -11.34 -21.20 3.84
C VAL A 26 -11.60 -21.56 2.38
N SER A 27 -12.87 -21.65 1.97
CA SER A 27 -13.28 -22.03 0.60
C SER A 27 -14.50 -21.23 0.14
N SER A 28 -14.87 -21.37 -1.14
CA SER A 28 -16.05 -20.71 -1.75
C SER A 28 -17.37 -21.10 -1.09
N ASP A 29 -17.45 -22.33 -0.61
CA ASP A 29 -18.70 -22.93 -0.11
C ASP A 29 -18.88 -22.66 1.39
N MET A 30 -17.91 -22.00 2.02
CA MET A 30 -17.92 -21.69 3.44
C MET A 30 -18.89 -20.53 3.73
N LEU A 31 -19.80 -20.75 4.68
CA LEU A 31 -20.63 -19.67 5.21
C LEU A 31 -19.76 -18.60 5.89
N LEU A 32 -20.13 -17.33 5.72
CA LEU A 32 -19.46 -16.24 6.40
C LEU A 32 -19.49 -16.47 7.93
N PRO A 33 -18.39 -16.25 8.65
CA PRO A 33 -18.39 -16.35 10.10
C PRO A 33 -19.44 -15.41 10.69
N ASN A 34 -20.30 -15.93 11.57
CA ASN A 34 -21.32 -15.12 12.26
C ASN A 34 -20.73 -13.89 12.98
N ASN A 35 -19.44 -13.95 13.35
CA ASN A 35 -18.68 -12.81 13.88
C ASN A 35 -17.36 -12.65 13.12
N CYS A 36 -17.40 -11.90 12.02
CA CYS A 36 -16.22 -11.60 11.20
C CYS A 36 -15.10 -10.90 11.98
N ARG A 37 -15.44 -10.05 12.96
CA ARG A 37 -14.44 -9.34 13.77
C ARG A 37 -13.59 -10.32 14.59
N ASN A 38 -14.23 -11.26 15.27
CA ASN A 38 -13.53 -12.30 16.03
C ASN A 38 -12.70 -13.22 15.13
N PHE A 39 -13.20 -13.54 13.93
CA PHE A 39 -12.45 -14.30 12.93
C PHE A 39 -11.19 -13.55 12.50
N LEU A 40 -11.29 -12.28 12.13
CA LEU A 40 -10.17 -11.45 11.67
C LEU A 40 -9.16 -11.12 12.78
N ASN A 41 -9.57 -11.21 14.05
CA ASN A 41 -8.67 -11.08 15.21
C ASN A 41 -7.78 -12.32 15.44
N VAL A 42 -8.01 -13.43 14.73
CA VAL A 42 -7.13 -14.60 14.77
C VAL A 42 -6.19 -14.55 13.58
N ARG A 43 -4.88 -14.40 13.83
CA ARG A 43 -3.84 -14.26 12.79
C ARG A 43 -3.91 -15.38 11.75
N ASP A 44 -4.03 -16.63 12.19
CA ASP A 44 -4.12 -17.79 11.28
C ASP A 44 -5.36 -17.76 10.39
N GLN A 45 -6.48 -17.25 10.89
CA GLN A 45 -7.73 -17.15 10.13
C GLN A 45 -7.66 -16.03 9.10
N LYS A 46 -7.11 -14.88 9.50
CA LYS A 46 -6.80 -13.79 8.57
C LYS A 46 -5.86 -14.29 7.46
N ARG A 47 -4.82 -15.04 7.81
CA ARG A 47 -3.88 -15.63 6.84
C ARG A 47 -4.56 -16.60 5.88
N LYS A 48 -5.40 -17.52 6.37
CA LYS A 48 -6.18 -18.44 5.52
C LYS A 48 -7.09 -17.70 4.54
N LEU A 49 -7.74 -16.63 5.01
CA LEU A 49 -8.58 -15.79 4.16
C LEU A 49 -7.78 -15.05 3.09
N VAL A 50 -6.63 -14.45 3.46
CA VAL A 50 -5.74 -13.76 2.52
C VAL A 50 -5.22 -14.73 1.46
N ASN A 51 -4.74 -15.91 1.87
CA ASN A 51 -4.26 -16.95 0.95
C ASN A 51 -5.36 -17.37 -0.05
N TYR A 52 -6.56 -17.69 0.46
CA TYR A 52 -7.71 -18.00 -0.38
C TYR A 52 -8.03 -16.88 -1.37
N ARG A 53 -8.03 -15.62 -0.92
CA ARG A 53 -8.30 -14.44 -1.77
C ARG A 53 -7.22 -14.23 -2.82
N SER A 54 -5.94 -14.34 -2.46
CA SER A 54 -4.82 -14.26 -3.39
C SER A 54 -4.92 -15.36 -4.45
N TYR A 55 -5.26 -16.58 -4.06
CA TYR A 55 -5.41 -17.70 -5.01
C TYR A 55 -6.56 -17.45 -5.98
N GLN A 56 -7.73 -17.08 -5.46
CA GLN A 56 -8.89 -16.73 -6.29
C GLN A 56 -8.61 -15.57 -7.24
N PHE A 57 -7.85 -14.56 -6.80
CA PHE A 57 -7.48 -13.43 -7.65
C PHE A 57 -6.63 -13.88 -8.86
N ILE A 58 -5.62 -14.73 -8.63
CA ILE A 58 -4.79 -15.28 -9.71
C ILE A 58 -5.60 -16.22 -10.61
N THR A 59 -6.46 -17.06 -10.05
CA THR A 59 -7.33 -17.94 -10.84
C THR A 59 -8.27 -17.14 -11.74
N LEU A 60 -8.90 -16.07 -11.21
CA LEU A 60 -9.77 -15.21 -11.98
C LEU A 60 -8.99 -14.42 -13.04
N SER A 61 -7.75 -14.01 -12.76
CA SER A 61 -6.92 -13.32 -13.74
C SER A 61 -6.57 -14.24 -14.91
N LEU A 62 -6.25 -15.51 -14.65
CA LEU A 62 -6.05 -16.52 -15.71
C LEU A 62 -7.28 -16.71 -16.59
N GLN A 63 -8.48 -16.66 -16.02
CA GLN A 63 -9.73 -16.82 -16.77
C GLN A 63 -10.10 -15.58 -17.59
N ARG A 64 -9.76 -14.37 -17.11
CA ARG A 64 -10.21 -13.10 -17.70
C ARG A 64 -9.17 -12.43 -18.59
N LEU A 65 -7.89 -12.61 -18.29
CA LEU A 65 -6.81 -12.05 -19.09
C LEU A 65 -6.51 -13.02 -20.23
N GLN A 66 -7.12 -12.76 -21.38
CA GLN A 66 -6.92 -13.54 -22.60
C GLN A 66 -5.54 -13.29 -23.23
N ASN A 67 -4.78 -12.30 -22.75
CA ASN A 67 -3.45 -11.98 -23.26
C ASN A 67 -2.37 -12.70 -22.43
N HIS A 68 -1.65 -13.63 -23.07
CA HIS A 68 -0.53 -14.36 -22.48
C HIS A 68 0.68 -13.47 -22.11
N GLU A 69 0.69 -12.20 -22.52
CA GLU A 69 1.74 -11.24 -22.16
C GLU A 69 1.51 -10.58 -20.79
N CYS A 70 0.31 -10.70 -20.21
CA CYS A 70 0.00 -10.12 -18.90
C CYS A 70 0.22 -11.16 -17.79
N VAL A 71 1.21 -10.91 -16.94
CA VAL A 71 1.46 -11.72 -15.75
C VAL A 71 0.91 -10.99 -14.54
N VAL A 72 -0.04 -11.63 -13.84
CA VAL A 72 -0.50 -11.17 -12.54
C VAL A 72 0.30 -11.88 -11.46
N VAL A 73 0.84 -11.09 -10.54
CA VAL A 73 1.57 -11.59 -9.36
C VAL A 73 0.97 -10.97 -8.13
N THR A 74 0.80 -11.76 -7.07
CA THR A 74 0.42 -11.24 -5.76
C THR A 74 1.66 -10.94 -4.93
N ALA A 75 1.68 -9.80 -4.25
CA ALA A 75 2.73 -9.47 -3.29
C ALA A 75 2.47 -10.18 -1.95
N GLY A 76 2.52 -11.50 -2.00
CA GLY A 76 2.36 -12.39 -0.86
C GLY A 76 0.95 -12.93 -0.63
N GLY A 77 0.71 -13.38 0.61
CA GLY A 77 -0.46 -14.19 0.98
C GLY A 77 -0.23 -15.69 0.90
N PHE A 78 0.98 -16.12 0.54
CA PHE A 78 1.38 -17.52 0.39
C PHE A 78 2.65 -17.80 1.20
N ASP A 79 2.61 -17.52 2.49
CA ASP A 79 3.71 -17.80 3.41
C ASP A 79 4.09 -19.30 3.46
N ASP A 80 5.38 -19.56 3.32
CA ASP A 80 6.08 -20.72 3.85
C ASP A 80 6.82 -20.31 5.15
N VAL A 81 7.56 -21.20 5.80
CA VAL A 81 8.32 -20.88 7.01
C VAL A 81 9.29 -19.71 6.74
N ASN A 82 8.97 -18.53 7.28
CA ASN A 82 9.75 -17.26 7.23
C ASN A 82 9.86 -16.53 5.88
N VAL A 83 9.14 -16.94 4.84
CA VAL A 83 9.15 -16.28 3.52
C VAL A 83 7.74 -16.25 2.94
N ASP A 84 7.29 -15.08 2.46
CA ASP A 84 6.04 -14.96 1.71
C ASP A 84 6.31 -15.26 0.23
N LYS A 85 5.63 -16.28 -0.31
CA LYS A 85 5.79 -16.69 -1.70
C LYS A 85 5.02 -15.76 -2.63
N ALA A 86 5.65 -15.39 -3.72
CA ALA A 86 4.99 -14.71 -4.82
C ALA A 86 4.45 -15.76 -5.78
N LEU A 87 3.12 -15.86 -5.93
CA LEU A 87 2.52 -16.68 -6.98
C LEU A 87 2.04 -15.79 -8.12
N GLY A 88 2.13 -16.30 -9.35
CA GLY A 88 1.64 -15.60 -10.52
C GLY A 88 1.15 -16.49 -11.65
N SER A 89 0.47 -15.85 -12.60
CA SER A 89 -0.02 -16.43 -13.84
C SER A 89 1.03 -16.28 -14.95
N LEU A 90 2.11 -17.05 -14.93
CA LEU A 90 3.09 -16.99 -16.03
C LEU A 90 2.49 -17.66 -17.28
N GLY A 91 2.56 -16.96 -18.41
CA GLY A 91 1.99 -17.32 -19.70
C GLY A 91 2.64 -18.52 -20.41
N ALA A 92 2.80 -19.65 -19.73
CA ALA A 92 2.72 -20.93 -20.44
C ALA A 92 1.22 -21.13 -20.74
N GLY A 93 0.84 -21.37 -21.99
CA GLY A 93 -0.56 -21.45 -22.43
C GLY A 93 -1.41 -22.56 -21.78
N ASP A 94 -0.95 -23.18 -20.70
CA ASP A 94 -1.67 -24.19 -19.91
C ASP A 94 -2.54 -23.59 -18.80
N GLY A 95 -2.43 -22.29 -18.53
CA GLY A 95 -3.21 -21.61 -17.50
C GLY A 95 -2.80 -21.98 -16.07
N SER A 96 -1.54 -22.36 -15.86
CA SER A 96 -1.02 -22.75 -14.55
C SER A 96 -0.69 -21.54 -13.65
N ILE A 97 -0.83 -21.76 -12.34
CA ILE A 97 -0.32 -20.86 -11.30
C ILE A 97 1.06 -21.36 -10.93
N VAL A 98 2.06 -20.48 -10.99
CA VAL A 98 3.45 -20.84 -10.68
C VAL A 98 4.04 -19.92 -9.62
N GLU A 99 5.05 -20.43 -8.92
CA GLU A 99 5.82 -19.65 -7.97
C GLU A 99 6.87 -18.78 -8.69
N CYS A 100 6.86 -17.48 -8.38
CA CYS A 100 7.80 -16.49 -8.85
C CYS A 100 8.94 -16.32 -7.83
N TYR A 101 9.81 -17.32 -7.69
CA TYR A 101 10.86 -17.36 -6.65
C TYR A 101 11.70 -16.08 -6.51
N HIS A 102 12.00 -15.40 -7.62
CA HIS A 102 12.76 -14.15 -7.64
C HIS A 102 12.03 -12.94 -7.04
N LEU A 103 10.73 -13.08 -6.74
CA LEU A 103 9.88 -12.10 -6.08
C LEU A 103 9.47 -12.58 -4.68
N ASN A 104 9.98 -13.70 -4.17
CA ASN A 104 9.72 -14.09 -2.79
C ASN A 104 10.35 -13.07 -1.84
N SER A 105 9.65 -12.76 -0.74
CA SER A 105 10.07 -11.70 0.18
C SER A 105 9.73 -12.03 1.63
N ASN A 106 10.60 -11.63 2.55
CA ASN A 106 10.36 -11.71 3.99
C ASN A 106 9.93 -10.35 4.59
N HIS A 107 9.71 -9.33 3.76
CA HIS A 107 9.22 -8.03 4.24
C HIS A 107 7.83 -8.17 4.84
N GLU A 108 7.61 -7.66 6.05
CA GLU A 108 6.35 -7.81 6.78
C GLU A 108 5.21 -6.94 6.20
N GLU A 109 5.54 -5.78 5.63
CA GLU A 109 4.56 -4.80 5.14
C GLU A 109 4.28 -4.97 3.65
N GLY A 110 2.98 -5.04 3.31
CA GLY A 110 2.53 -5.27 1.93
C GLY A 110 2.96 -4.18 0.96
N ASP A 111 2.87 -2.90 1.36
CA ASP A 111 3.18 -1.77 0.49
C ASP A 111 4.66 -1.75 0.08
N THR A 112 5.56 -1.96 1.03
CA THR A 112 6.99 -2.11 0.77
C THR A 112 7.27 -3.31 -0.14
N ARG A 113 6.60 -4.44 0.11
CA ARG A 113 6.78 -5.67 -0.66
C ARG A 113 6.39 -5.51 -2.13
N VAL A 114 5.27 -4.85 -2.40
CA VAL A 114 4.80 -4.57 -3.76
C VAL A 114 5.83 -3.77 -4.56
N TRP A 115 6.47 -2.78 -3.94
CA TRP A 115 7.53 -1.99 -4.59
C TRP A 115 8.79 -2.81 -4.87
N LEU A 116 9.20 -3.67 -3.93
CA LEU A 116 10.30 -4.60 -4.17
C LEU A 116 10.01 -5.53 -5.34
N HIS A 117 8.77 -6.04 -5.45
CA HIS A 117 8.37 -6.85 -6.59
C HIS A 117 8.46 -6.06 -7.90
N ALA A 118 8.03 -4.79 -7.90
CA ALA A 118 8.12 -3.94 -9.08
C ALA A 118 9.58 -3.67 -9.50
N ILE A 119 10.47 -3.43 -8.53
CA ILE A 119 11.92 -3.24 -8.73
C ILE A 119 12.56 -4.51 -9.29
N GLN A 120 12.24 -5.68 -8.74
CA GLN A 120 12.85 -6.96 -9.12
C GLN A 120 12.23 -7.60 -10.37
N SER A 121 11.01 -7.22 -10.73
CA SER A 121 10.32 -7.74 -11.92
C SER A 121 11.11 -7.46 -13.19
N LYS A 122 11.07 -8.38 -14.15
CA LYS A 122 11.67 -8.18 -15.48
C LYS A 122 10.77 -7.37 -16.43
N SER A 123 9.52 -7.12 -16.04
CA SER A 123 8.54 -6.39 -16.85
C SER A 123 8.88 -4.92 -16.98
N GLN A 124 8.72 -4.38 -18.19
CA GLN A 124 8.94 -2.95 -18.47
C GLN A 124 7.72 -2.09 -18.14
N ARG A 125 6.52 -2.67 -18.20
CA ARG A 125 5.27 -2.00 -17.82
C ARG A 125 4.66 -2.75 -16.66
N ILE A 126 4.48 -2.06 -15.56
CA ILE A 126 4.01 -2.64 -14.30
C ILE A 126 2.79 -1.85 -13.86
N ILE A 127 1.74 -2.55 -13.49
CA ILE A 127 0.57 -1.97 -12.83
C ILE A 127 0.58 -2.46 -11.39
N ILE A 128 0.69 -1.53 -10.46
CA ILE A 128 0.53 -1.80 -9.05
C ILE A 128 -0.93 -1.56 -8.66
N TYR A 129 -1.63 -2.65 -8.37
CA TYR A 129 -3.01 -2.64 -7.90
C TYR A 129 -3.03 -2.89 -6.40
N SER A 130 -3.58 -1.94 -5.64
CA SER A 130 -3.81 -2.09 -4.20
C SER A 130 -4.83 -1.04 -3.74
N PRO A 131 -5.68 -1.34 -2.76
CA PRO A 131 -6.60 -0.35 -2.19
C PRO A 131 -5.91 0.63 -1.23
N ASP A 132 -4.69 0.34 -0.77
CA ASP A 132 -3.98 1.18 0.21
C ASP A 132 -3.47 2.48 -0.42
N THR A 133 -3.49 3.59 0.31
CA THR A 133 -2.95 4.88 -0.16
C THR A 133 -1.47 5.03 0.13
N ASP A 134 -0.93 4.32 1.12
CA ASP A 134 0.42 4.55 1.64
C ASP A 134 1.49 4.11 0.64
N LYS A 135 1.20 3.08 -0.16
CA LYS A 135 2.02 2.65 -1.30
C LYS A 135 2.44 3.78 -2.25
N PHE A 136 1.64 4.83 -2.42
CA PHE A 136 2.01 5.96 -3.28
C PHE A 136 3.22 6.70 -2.72
N ILE A 137 3.21 6.94 -1.42
CA ILE A 137 4.27 7.65 -0.72
C ILE A 137 5.47 6.75 -0.45
N VAL A 138 5.24 5.48 -0.12
CA VAL A 138 6.31 4.48 0.08
C VAL A 138 7.14 4.32 -1.20
N GLY A 139 6.49 4.33 -2.36
CA GLY A 139 7.12 4.11 -3.66
C GLY A 139 7.93 5.27 -4.22
N LEU A 140 7.58 6.50 -3.81
CA LEU A 140 8.03 7.70 -4.48
C LEU A 140 9.57 7.87 -4.50
N PRO A 141 10.31 7.58 -3.41
CA PRO A 141 11.78 7.65 -3.42
C PRO A 141 12.44 6.65 -4.37
N PHE A 142 11.76 5.55 -4.71
CA PHE A 142 12.34 4.48 -5.52
C PHE A 142 12.22 4.73 -7.02
N ILE A 143 11.41 5.69 -7.47
CA ILE A 143 11.11 5.89 -8.90
C ILE A 143 12.36 6.12 -9.73
N ASP A 144 13.30 6.93 -9.24
CA ASP A 144 14.53 7.22 -9.98
C ASP A 144 15.49 6.02 -10.00
N SER A 145 15.39 5.11 -9.02
CA SER A 145 16.21 3.90 -8.92
C SER A 145 15.69 2.72 -9.78
N ILE A 146 14.44 2.80 -10.23
CA ILE A 146 13.73 1.73 -10.94
C ILE A 146 14.11 1.64 -12.43
N GLY A 147 14.88 2.61 -12.93
CA GLY A 147 15.37 2.64 -14.31
C GLY A 147 14.29 3.00 -15.32
N ASP A 148 14.26 2.30 -16.46
CA ASP A 148 13.37 2.63 -17.59
C ASP A 148 11.96 2.04 -17.55
N LYS A 149 11.58 1.46 -16.41
CA LYS A 149 10.25 0.88 -16.26
C LYS A 149 9.18 1.96 -16.16
N THR A 150 8.03 1.68 -16.76
CA THR A 150 6.80 2.45 -16.56
C THR A 150 5.96 1.79 -15.47
N ILE A 151 5.72 2.51 -14.39
CA ILE A 151 4.90 2.03 -13.26
C ILE A 151 3.63 2.85 -13.17
N TYR A 152 2.50 2.17 -13.32
CA TYR A 152 1.17 2.72 -13.08
C TYR A 152 0.69 2.30 -11.71
N LEU A 153 0.42 3.26 -10.84
CA LEU A 153 -0.07 3.01 -9.50
C LEU A 153 -1.55 3.34 -9.39
N GLN A 154 -2.35 2.44 -8.84
CA GLN A 154 -3.75 2.71 -8.57
C GLN A 154 -3.90 3.73 -7.42
N LEU A 155 -4.56 4.86 -7.68
CA LEU A 155 -4.90 5.89 -6.69
C LEU A 155 -6.29 5.68 -6.08
N LYS A 156 -7.23 5.23 -6.91
CA LYS A 156 -8.63 5.06 -6.52
C LYS A 156 -9.11 3.69 -6.93
N ASP A 157 -9.65 2.97 -5.97
CA ASP A 157 -10.38 1.74 -6.21
C ASP A 157 -11.87 2.01 -6.17
N SER A 158 -12.50 2.02 -7.33
CA SER A 158 -13.95 2.05 -7.44
C SER A 158 -14.38 1.11 -8.57
N CYS A 159 -15.55 0.49 -8.41
CA CYS A 159 -16.04 -0.52 -9.35
C CYS A 159 -16.23 0.00 -10.79
N PHE A 160 -16.28 1.32 -10.99
CA PHE A 160 -16.61 1.95 -12.28
C PHE A 160 -15.58 2.98 -12.75
N ASP A 161 -14.65 3.38 -11.89
CA ASP A 161 -13.69 4.46 -12.14
C ASP A 161 -12.38 4.10 -11.43
N HIS A 162 -11.52 3.38 -12.17
CA HIS A 162 -10.16 3.09 -11.74
C HIS A 162 -9.26 4.23 -12.19
N GLN A 163 -8.58 4.87 -11.25
CA GLN A 163 -7.64 5.93 -11.53
C GLN A 163 -6.22 5.44 -11.27
N PHE A 164 -5.38 5.57 -12.28
CA PHE A 164 -3.97 5.23 -12.22
C PHE A 164 -3.13 6.48 -12.42
N VAL A 165 -1.99 6.53 -11.75
CA VAL A 165 -0.96 7.54 -11.95
C VAL A 165 0.29 6.87 -12.52
N ASP A 166 0.84 7.46 -13.57
CA ASP A 166 2.18 7.12 -14.02
C ASP A 166 3.18 7.78 -13.06
N MET A 167 3.88 6.95 -12.29
CA MET A 167 4.77 7.39 -11.24
C MET A 167 6.01 8.13 -11.77
N ARG A 168 6.48 7.80 -12.97
CA ARG A 168 7.61 8.49 -13.60
C ARG A 168 7.19 9.87 -14.07
N MET A 169 6.01 9.98 -14.70
CA MET A 169 5.45 11.28 -15.07
C MET A 169 5.17 12.14 -13.85
N PHE A 170 4.69 11.55 -12.75
CA PHE A 170 4.50 12.27 -11.50
C PHE A 170 5.83 12.79 -10.91
N SER A 171 6.88 11.95 -10.84
CA SER A 171 8.23 12.37 -10.40
C SER A 171 8.79 13.51 -11.26
N LEU A 172 8.62 13.41 -12.59
CA LEU A 172 9.02 14.45 -13.52
C LEU A 172 8.24 15.76 -13.30
N GLN A 173 6.93 15.68 -13.06
CA GLN A 173 6.12 16.86 -12.76
C GLN A 173 6.51 17.50 -11.42
N MET A 174 6.81 16.71 -10.39
CA MET A 174 7.33 17.21 -9.13
C MET A 174 8.65 17.95 -9.30
N SER A 175 9.57 17.40 -10.08
CA SER A 175 10.87 18.01 -10.37
C SER A 175 10.75 19.36 -11.11
N ASN A 176 9.64 19.55 -11.83
CA ASN A 176 9.33 20.79 -12.55
C ASN A 176 8.41 21.74 -11.77
N ASP A 177 7.91 21.34 -10.59
CA ASP A 177 7.04 22.18 -9.78
C ASP A 177 7.84 23.37 -9.24
N MET A 178 7.36 24.59 -9.50
CA MET A 178 8.06 25.81 -9.10
C MET A 178 8.24 25.94 -7.58
N CYS A 179 7.33 25.38 -6.79
CA CYS A 179 7.42 25.38 -5.33
C CYS A 179 8.39 24.33 -4.80
N LEU A 180 8.78 23.35 -5.62
CA LEU A 180 9.76 22.32 -5.24
C LEU A 180 11.11 22.53 -5.93
N LYS A 181 11.21 23.57 -6.77
CA LYS A 181 12.37 23.91 -7.60
C LYS A 181 13.51 24.42 -6.72
N GLY A 182 14.33 23.50 -6.23
CA GLY A 182 15.42 23.75 -5.29
C GLY A 182 15.68 22.57 -4.36
N LEU A 183 14.70 21.67 -4.23
CA LEU A 183 14.84 20.42 -3.51
C LEU A 183 15.60 19.40 -4.35
N SER A 184 16.81 19.04 -3.93
CA SER A 184 17.60 17.98 -4.56
C SER A 184 16.98 16.59 -4.43
N LYS A 185 16.06 16.40 -3.47
CA LYS A 185 15.33 15.14 -3.20
C LYS A 185 13.86 15.39 -2.89
N SER A 186 13.12 15.93 -3.86
CA SER A 186 11.71 16.31 -3.69
C SER A 186 10.80 15.14 -3.25
N ALA A 187 11.07 13.92 -3.74
CA ALA A 187 10.40 12.69 -3.34
C ALA A 187 10.56 12.39 -1.83
N ASP A 188 11.79 12.43 -1.34
CA ASP A 188 12.12 12.19 0.07
C ASP A 188 11.46 13.25 0.96
N CYS A 189 11.50 14.52 0.55
CA CYS A 189 10.84 15.59 1.30
C CYS A 189 9.32 15.38 1.38
N LEU A 190 8.68 14.96 0.28
CA LEU A 190 7.24 14.68 0.28
C LEU A 190 6.91 13.51 1.22
N GLN A 191 7.73 12.46 1.20
CA GLN A 191 7.59 11.33 2.12
C GLN A 191 7.76 11.75 3.58
N MET A 192 8.74 12.61 3.88
CA MET A 192 8.93 13.15 5.23
C MET A 192 7.74 13.99 5.70
N VAL A 193 7.18 14.85 4.84
CA VAL A 193 5.96 15.63 5.17
C VAL A 193 4.77 14.70 5.41
N TYR A 194 4.65 13.62 4.63
CA TYR A 194 3.62 12.61 4.84
C TYR A 194 3.73 11.95 6.23
N ILE A 195 4.92 11.48 6.59
CA ILE A 195 5.22 10.87 7.89
C ILE A 195 4.95 11.87 9.03
N ALA A 196 5.45 13.11 8.88
CA ALA A 196 5.28 14.18 9.86
C ALA A 196 3.80 14.56 10.10
N SER A 197 2.95 14.44 9.09
CA SER A 197 1.50 14.68 9.20
C SER A 197 0.74 13.55 9.93
N GLY A 198 1.43 12.45 10.26
CA GLY A 198 0.92 11.26 10.93
C GLY A 198 0.78 10.07 9.98
N CYS A 199 1.21 8.89 10.40
CA CYS A 199 1.05 7.62 9.67
C CYS A 199 0.85 6.49 10.70
N ASP A 200 0.84 5.23 10.27
CA ASP A 200 0.67 4.10 11.20
C ASP A 200 1.70 4.08 12.36
N PHE A 201 2.86 4.70 12.16
CA PHE A 201 3.93 4.79 13.15
C PHE A 201 4.04 6.15 13.86
N VAL A 202 3.33 7.18 13.39
CA VAL A 202 3.43 8.55 13.90
C VAL A 202 2.04 9.11 14.16
N SER A 203 1.81 9.60 15.38
CA SER A 203 0.52 10.22 15.73
C SER A 203 0.24 11.46 14.86
N PHE A 204 -1.03 11.74 14.60
CA PHE A 204 -1.46 12.91 13.84
C PHE A 204 -1.71 14.12 14.76
N PHE A 205 -1.68 15.32 14.18
CA PHE A 205 -2.02 16.56 14.88
C PHE A 205 -3.54 16.77 14.86
N HIS A 206 -4.16 16.79 16.05
CA HIS A 206 -5.61 16.96 16.16
C HIS A 206 -6.08 18.26 15.49
N GLY A 207 -7.13 18.17 14.68
CA GLY A 207 -7.69 19.31 13.94
C GLY A 207 -7.00 19.62 12.61
N TYR A 208 -5.87 18.99 12.29
CA TYR A 208 -5.10 19.27 11.07
C TYR A 208 -4.87 18.00 10.26
N GLY A 209 -5.29 18.02 9.00
CA GLY A 209 -5.08 16.93 8.06
C GLY A 209 -3.81 17.08 7.23
N LYS A 210 -3.45 16.03 6.49
CA LYS A 210 -2.30 16.01 5.57
C LYS A 210 -2.30 17.19 4.59
N LYS A 211 -3.49 17.58 4.12
CA LYS A 211 -3.67 18.72 3.21
C LYS A 211 -3.13 20.04 3.81
N THR A 212 -3.33 20.27 5.11
CA THR A 212 -2.80 21.45 5.81
C THR A 212 -1.28 21.41 5.87
N PHE A 213 -0.71 20.24 6.21
CA PHE A 213 0.74 20.03 6.23
C PHE A 213 1.37 20.32 4.86
N PHE A 214 0.81 19.76 3.79
CA PHE A 214 1.30 20.02 2.43
C PHE A 214 1.13 21.48 2.01
N TYR A 215 0.06 22.15 2.44
CA TYR A 215 -0.13 23.57 2.19
C TYR A 215 0.96 24.42 2.84
N VAL A 216 1.21 24.23 4.14
CA VAL A 216 2.25 24.95 4.89
C VAL A 216 3.63 24.64 4.33
N PHE A 217 3.90 23.38 4.01
CA PHE A 217 5.15 22.97 3.38
C PHE A 217 5.37 23.71 2.06
N ARG A 218 4.36 23.72 1.18
CA ARG A 218 4.45 24.39 -0.13
C ARG A 218 4.70 25.89 -0.01
N GLN A 219 4.12 26.56 0.99
CA GLN A 219 4.33 27.99 1.22
C GLN A 219 5.74 28.34 1.69
N ASN A 220 6.43 27.37 2.29
CA ASN A 220 7.72 27.59 2.95
C ASN A 220 8.81 26.68 2.37
N ALA A 221 8.57 26.04 1.22
CA ALA A 221 9.46 25.03 0.67
C ALA A 221 10.86 25.58 0.39
N ASP A 222 10.96 26.80 -0.15
CA ASP A 222 12.23 27.49 -0.36
C ASP A 222 13.01 27.67 0.95
N PHE A 223 12.35 28.10 2.03
CA PHE A 223 12.98 28.28 3.34
C PHE A 223 13.40 26.94 3.99
N ILE A 224 12.55 25.92 3.88
CA ILE A 224 12.83 24.58 4.42
C ILE A 224 13.98 23.91 3.63
N SER A 225 14.13 24.27 2.35
CA SER A 225 15.07 23.67 1.42
C SER A 225 16.39 24.43 1.23
N SER A 226 16.43 25.72 1.56
CA SER A 226 17.55 26.61 1.24
C SER A 226 18.88 26.25 1.93
N ASP A 227 18.88 25.35 2.91
CA ASP A 227 20.07 24.89 3.64
C ASP A 227 20.34 23.37 3.51
N LEU A 228 19.83 22.71 2.47
CA LEU A 228 20.00 21.27 2.22
C LEU A 228 21.41 20.86 1.70
N SER A 229 22.43 21.73 1.80
CA SER A 229 23.82 21.33 1.52
C SER A 229 24.38 20.33 2.56
N ILE A 230 23.62 20.10 3.63
CA ILE A 230 23.88 19.11 4.70
C ILE A 230 22.88 17.94 4.52
N CYS A 231 22.88 17.35 3.32
CA CYS A 231 22.01 16.21 2.96
C CYS A 231 22.68 14.84 3.16
N ASP A 232 23.77 14.81 3.93
CA ASP A 232 24.29 13.59 4.55
C ASP A 232 23.79 13.58 6.00
N ASP A 233 23.07 12.51 6.36
CA ASP A 233 22.42 12.27 7.66
C ASP A 233 21.26 13.20 8.03
N GLY A 234 20.20 13.15 7.22
CA GLY A 234 18.83 13.51 7.60
C GLY A 234 18.68 14.95 8.08
N ASN A 235 18.13 15.84 7.23
CA ASN A 235 17.93 17.25 7.55
C ASN A 235 16.90 17.49 8.68
N ILE A 236 17.28 17.14 9.91
CA ILE A 236 16.53 17.35 11.15
C ILE A 236 16.29 18.85 11.34
N GLN A 237 17.20 19.71 10.89
CA GLN A 237 17.06 21.17 11.01
C GLN A 237 15.91 21.71 10.14
N GLY A 238 15.82 21.30 8.88
CA GLY A 238 14.71 21.66 7.99
C GLY A 238 13.37 21.10 8.49
N LEU A 239 13.38 19.88 9.02
CA LEU A 239 12.20 19.29 9.66
C LEU A 239 11.76 20.07 10.92
N CYS A 240 12.70 20.42 11.79
CA CYS A 240 12.46 21.24 12.97
C CYS A 240 11.96 22.64 12.60
N ALA A 241 12.53 23.26 11.57
CA ALA A 241 12.10 24.54 11.03
C ALA A 241 10.67 24.45 10.46
N PHE A 242 10.36 23.38 9.74
CA PHE A 242 9.00 23.11 9.27
C PHE A 242 8.01 22.96 10.44
N PHE A 243 8.35 22.19 11.48
CA PHE A 243 7.48 22.03 12.64
C PHE A 243 7.31 23.33 13.44
N ALA A 244 8.36 24.14 13.56
CA ALA A 244 8.26 25.47 14.18
C ALA A 244 7.32 26.39 13.39
N LEU A 245 7.45 26.42 12.06
CA LEU A 245 6.55 27.17 11.19
C LEU A 245 5.12 26.64 11.25
N PHE A 246 4.95 25.33 11.24
CA PHE A 246 3.64 24.70 11.37
C PHE A 246 2.99 25.06 12.71
N TYR A 247 3.75 25.01 13.80
CA TYR A 247 3.28 25.42 15.13
C TYR A 247 2.82 26.89 15.15
N VAL A 248 3.59 27.79 14.54
CA VAL A 248 3.20 29.21 14.40
C VAL A 248 1.94 29.37 13.56
N TYR A 249 1.77 28.58 12.50
CA TYR A 249 0.59 28.64 11.63
C TYR A 249 -0.70 28.18 12.33
N ILE A 250 -0.59 27.22 13.26
CA ILE A 250 -1.75 26.63 13.95
C ILE A 250 -2.06 27.28 15.31
N SER A 251 -1.15 28.09 15.84
CA SER A 251 -1.32 28.84 17.10
C SER A 251 -2.05 30.17 16.85
#